data_AF-A0A377D4J0-F1
#
_entry.id   AF-A0A377D4J0-F1
#
_cell.length_a   1.000
_cell.length_b   1.000
_cell.length_c   1.000
_cell.angle_alpha   90.00
_cell.angle_beta   90.00
_cell.angle_gamma   90.00
#
_symmetry.space_group_name_H-M   'P 1'
#
loop_
_entity.id
_entity.type
_entity.pdbx_description
1 polymer ?
#
loop_
_entity_poly.entity_id
_entity_poly.type
_entity_poly.pdbx_seq_one_letter_code
_entity_poly.pdbx_strand_id
1 'polypeptide(L)'
;MSNNGSSPLVLWYNQLGMNDVDRVGGKNASLGEMITNLSGMGVSVPNGFATTADAFNQFLDQSGVNQRIYELLDKTDIDDVTQLAKAGAQIRQWIIDTPFQPELENAIREAYAQLSADDENASFAVRSSATAEDMPDASFAGQQETFPQRSGF
;
A
#
# COMPACT_ATOMS: atom_id res chain seq x y z
N MET A 1 18.46 26.28 -5.39
CA MET A 1 18.53 24.82 -5.28
C MET A 1 17.11 24.31 -5.31
N SER A 2 16.62 23.92 -6.48
CA SER A 2 15.25 23.43 -6.62
C SER A 2 15.18 22.05 -6.01
N ASN A 3 14.49 21.94 -4.87
CA ASN A 3 14.15 20.65 -4.28
C ASN A 3 13.11 20.02 -5.23
N ASN A 4 13.55 19.24 -6.20
CA ASN A 4 12.66 18.31 -6.91
C ASN A 4 12.31 17.21 -5.90
N GLY A 5 11.41 17.55 -4.98
CA GLY A 5 10.97 16.69 -3.88
C GLY A 5 10.07 15.60 -4.42
N SER A 6 10.66 14.57 -5.03
CA SER A 6 9.95 13.32 -5.27
C SER A 6 9.46 12.78 -3.94
N SER A 7 8.15 12.57 -3.81
CA SER A 7 7.56 11.97 -2.62
C SER A 7 8.20 10.60 -2.36
N PRO A 8 8.49 10.25 -1.10
CA PRO A 8 9.08 8.96 -0.79
C PRO A 8 8.12 7.82 -1.17
N LEU A 9 8.64 6.78 -1.83
CA LEU A 9 7.87 5.61 -2.25
C LEU A 9 7.57 4.65 -1.09
N VAL A 10 8.44 4.66 -0.09
CA VAL A 10 8.37 3.85 1.14
C VAL A 10 8.59 4.74 2.36
N LEU A 11 7.83 4.50 3.42
CA LEU A 11 7.95 5.18 4.71
C LEU A 11 8.02 4.18 5.85
N TRP A 12 8.94 4.40 6.79
CA TRP A 12 9.09 3.55 7.97
C TRP A 12 8.04 3.89 9.03
N TYR A 13 7.53 2.90 9.75
CA TYR A 13 6.48 3.15 10.75
C TYR A 13 6.90 4.10 11.86
N ASN A 14 8.18 4.14 12.23
CA ASN A 14 8.73 5.09 13.21
C ASN A 14 8.79 6.54 12.71
N GLN A 15 8.42 6.81 11.45
CA GLN A 15 8.32 8.13 10.84
C GLN A 15 6.87 8.53 10.54
N LEU A 16 5.90 7.68 10.89
CA LEU A 16 4.48 7.89 10.58
C LEU A 16 3.70 8.30 11.84
N GLY A 17 2.67 9.10 11.64
CA GLY A 17 1.63 9.37 12.64
C GLY A 17 0.27 9.63 12.00
N MET A 18 -0.70 10.07 12.81
CA MET A 18 -2.06 10.38 12.34
C MET A 18 -2.15 11.43 11.23
N ASN A 19 -1.12 12.26 11.05
CA ASN A 19 -1.09 13.25 9.96
C ASN A 19 -0.72 12.64 8.60
N ASP A 20 -0.36 11.35 8.54
CA ASP A 20 0.08 10.67 7.31
C ASP A 20 -1.01 9.78 6.68
N VAL A 21 -2.26 9.85 7.14
CA VAL A 21 -3.39 9.03 6.63
C VAL A 21 -3.52 9.14 5.11
N ASP A 22 -3.41 10.33 4.54
CA ASP A 22 -3.51 10.54 3.08
C ASP A 22 -2.33 9.91 2.30
N ARG A 23 -1.23 9.63 2.98
CA ARG A 23 0.00 9.09 2.37
C ARG A 23 0.09 7.57 2.47
N VAL A 24 -0.39 6.99 3.57
CA VAL A 24 -0.19 5.55 3.88
C VAL A 24 -1.45 4.81 4.30
N GLY A 25 -2.59 5.50 4.42
CA GLY A 25 -3.85 4.97 4.92
C GLY A 25 -3.94 4.92 6.45
N GLY A 26 -5.19 4.81 6.94
CA GLY A 26 -5.52 4.90 8.36
C GLY A 26 -4.84 3.85 9.23
N LYS A 27 -4.71 2.62 8.73
CA LYS A 27 -4.08 1.51 9.46
C LYS A 27 -2.59 1.72 9.69
N ASN A 28 -1.86 2.11 8.65
CA ASN A 28 -0.42 2.37 8.74
C ASN A 28 -0.13 3.60 9.60
N ALA A 29 -0.92 4.66 9.45
CA ALA A 29 -0.84 5.84 10.32
C ALA A 29 -1.09 5.47 11.79
N SER A 30 -2.10 4.64 12.06
CA SER A 30 -2.43 4.15 13.41
C SER A 30 -1.31 3.32 14.01
N LEU A 31 -0.69 2.46 13.21
CA LEU A 31 0.44 1.66 13.65
C LEU A 31 1.68 2.52 13.97
N GLY A 32 1.97 3.53 13.15
CA GLY A 32 3.04 4.50 13.41
C GLY A 32 2.82 5.31 14.69
N GLU A 33 1.58 5.75 14.91
CA GLU A 33 1.18 6.47 16.14
C GLU A 33 1.38 5.58 17.38
N MET A 34 1.00 4.29 17.29
CA MET A 34 1.22 3.32 18.36
C MET A 34 2.70 3.08 18.64
N ILE A 35 3.53 2.91 17.60
CA ILE A 35 4.99 2.69 17.75
C ILE A 35 5.64 3.90 18.42
N THR A 36 5.28 5.11 17.99
CA THR A 36 5.86 6.35 18.49
C THR A 36 5.48 6.60 19.96
N ASN A 37 4.21 6.38 20.33
CA ASN A 37 3.73 6.70 21.68
C ASN A 37 3.87 5.57 22.70
N LEU A 38 3.83 4.29 22.28
CA LEU A 38 3.80 3.13 23.20
C LEU A 38 5.14 2.45 23.40
N SER A 39 6.14 2.75 22.56
CA SER A 39 7.51 2.21 22.71
C SER A 39 8.12 2.55 24.09
N GLY A 40 7.84 3.74 24.62
CA GLY A 40 8.25 4.16 25.96
C GLY A 40 7.51 3.45 27.12
N MET A 41 6.45 2.69 26.83
CA MET A 41 5.61 2.01 27.83
C MET A 41 5.86 0.49 27.89
N GLY A 42 6.92 0.00 27.24
CA GLY A 42 7.31 -1.41 27.25
C GLY A 42 6.51 -2.31 26.29
N VAL A 43 5.68 -1.71 25.42
CA VAL A 43 4.99 -2.44 24.34
C VAL A 43 5.93 -2.57 23.15
N SER A 44 6.36 -3.79 22.85
CA SER A 44 7.18 -4.08 21.66
C SER A 44 6.27 -4.28 20.45
N VAL A 45 6.24 -3.29 19.55
CA VAL A 45 5.57 -3.40 18.26
C VAL A 45 6.62 -3.70 17.19
N PRO A 46 6.45 -4.76 16.37
CA PRO A 46 7.39 -5.07 15.29
C PRO A 46 7.55 -3.88 14.34
N ASN A 47 8.81 -3.58 13.98
CA ASN A 47 9.11 -2.54 13.01
C ASN A 47 8.66 -2.99 11.60
N GLY A 48 8.56 -2.03 10.69
CA GLY A 48 8.17 -2.26 9.31
C GLY A 48 8.04 -0.97 8.52
N PHE A 49 7.54 -1.09 7.30
CA PHE A 49 7.38 0.02 6.39
C PHE A 49 6.07 -0.08 5.62
N ALA A 50 5.61 1.07 5.11
CA ALA A 50 4.46 1.21 4.22
C ALA A 50 4.91 1.73 2.86
N THR A 51 4.35 1.20 1.78
CA THR A 51 4.37 1.90 0.49
C THR A 51 3.39 3.09 0.54
N THR A 52 3.67 4.13 -0.22
CA THR A 52 2.84 5.34 -0.21
C THR A 52 1.76 5.31 -1.30
N ALA A 53 0.68 6.08 -1.08
CA ALA A 53 -0.36 6.29 -2.08
C ALA A 53 0.22 6.92 -3.37
N ASP A 54 1.24 7.76 -3.23
CA ASP A 54 1.98 8.32 -4.37
C ASP A 54 2.70 7.23 -5.16
N ALA A 55 3.36 6.27 -4.51
CA ALA A 55 3.96 5.12 -5.19
C ALA A 55 2.93 4.29 -5.96
N PHE A 56 1.73 4.10 -5.40
CA PHE A 56 0.63 3.40 -6.08
C PHE A 56 0.13 4.17 -7.31
N ASN A 57 -0.06 5.50 -7.17
CA ASN A 57 -0.46 6.34 -8.30
C ASN A 57 0.58 6.34 -9.41
N GLN A 58 1.86 6.49 -9.07
CA GLN A 58 2.96 6.39 -10.03
C GLN A 58 2.98 5.03 -10.74
N PHE A 59 2.74 3.93 -10.01
CA PHE A 59 2.64 2.60 -10.59
C PHE A 59 1.53 2.50 -11.64
N LEU A 60 0.34 3.02 -11.34
CA LEU A 60 -0.81 2.97 -12.26
C LEU A 60 -0.60 3.88 -13.48
N ASP A 61 -0.06 5.09 -13.27
CA ASP A 61 0.10 6.09 -14.33
C ASP A 61 1.21 5.69 -15.31
N GLN A 62 2.38 5.30 -14.81
CA GLN A 62 3.53 4.99 -15.67
C GLN A 62 3.37 3.67 -16.43
N SER A 63 2.56 2.74 -15.90
CA SER A 63 2.24 1.48 -16.59
C SER A 63 1.15 1.62 -17.65
N GLY A 64 0.44 2.75 -17.69
CA GLY A 64 -0.76 2.94 -18.52
C GLY A 64 -1.97 2.10 -18.08
N VAL A 65 -1.86 1.37 -16.96
CA VAL A 65 -2.97 0.59 -16.39
C VAL A 65 -4.09 1.51 -15.98
N ASN A 66 -3.78 2.71 -15.46
CA ASN A 66 -4.79 3.67 -15.03
C ASN A 66 -5.77 4.00 -16.16
N GLN A 67 -5.25 4.33 -17.34
CA GLN A 67 -6.08 4.64 -18.50
C GLN A 67 -6.95 3.45 -18.92
N ARG A 68 -6.39 2.24 -18.94
CA ARG A 68 -7.13 1.01 -19.29
C ARG A 68 -8.26 0.73 -18.31
N ILE A 69 -8.05 1.00 -17.02
CA ILE A 69 -9.08 0.88 -15.99
C ILE A 69 -10.24 1.82 -16.30
N TYR A 70 -9.98 3.11 -16.51
CA TYR A 70 -11.02 4.09 -16.82
C TYR A 70 -11.78 3.73 -18.10
N GLU A 71 -11.08 3.38 -19.18
CA GLU A 71 -11.71 3.00 -20.44
C GLU A 71 -12.63 1.76 -20.35
N LEU A 72 -12.34 0.84 -19.42
CA LEU A 72 -13.16 -0.32 -19.13
C LEU A 72 -14.37 0.06 -18.27
N LEU A 73 -14.15 0.85 -17.22
CA LEU A 73 -15.20 1.29 -16.31
C LEU A 73 -16.22 2.17 -17.02
N ASP A 74 -15.80 3.06 -17.92
CA ASP A 74 -16.69 3.92 -18.74
C ASP A 74 -17.67 3.11 -19.62
N LYS A 75 -17.32 1.86 -19.93
CA LYS A 75 -18.13 0.95 -20.76
C LYS A 75 -18.88 -0.09 -19.94
N THR A 76 -18.62 -0.16 -18.64
CA THR A 76 -19.19 -1.17 -17.76
C THR A 76 -20.47 -0.61 -17.14
N ASP A 77 -21.58 -1.33 -17.33
CA ASP A 77 -22.80 -1.03 -16.57
C ASP A 77 -22.61 -1.45 -15.11
N ILE A 78 -22.59 -0.47 -14.21
CA ILE A 78 -22.36 -0.69 -12.76
C ILE A 78 -23.57 -1.31 -12.06
N ASP A 79 -24.76 -1.22 -12.64
CA ASP A 79 -25.98 -1.85 -12.12
C ASP A 79 -26.07 -3.33 -12.53
N ASP A 80 -25.28 -3.76 -13.52
CA ASP A 80 -25.12 -5.17 -13.90
C ASP A 80 -23.97 -5.83 -13.12
N VAL A 81 -24.34 -6.54 -12.06
CA VAL A 81 -23.41 -7.28 -11.18
C VAL A 81 -22.50 -8.25 -11.95
N THR A 82 -22.98 -8.82 -13.07
CA THR A 82 -22.17 -9.77 -13.86
C THR A 82 -21.09 -9.02 -14.65
N GLN A 83 -21.44 -7.87 -15.24
CA GLN A 83 -20.45 -7.02 -15.92
C GLN A 83 -19.45 -6.44 -14.93
N LEU A 84 -19.92 -5.96 -13.77
CA LEU A 84 -19.07 -5.44 -12.71
C LEU A 84 -18.07 -6.49 -12.21
N ALA A 85 -18.52 -7.73 -11.97
CA ALA A 85 -17.63 -8.81 -11.54
C ALA A 85 -16.56 -9.14 -12.59
N LYS A 86 -16.93 -9.16 -13.88
CA LYS A 86 -15.98 -9.38 -14.98
C LYS A 86 -14.98 -8.24 -15.10
N ALA A 87 -15.43 -7.00 -15.04
CA ALA A 87 -14.57 -5.83 -15.08
C ALA A 87 -13.58 -5.82 -13.90
N GLY A 88 -14.07 -6.09 -12.68
CA GLY A 88 -13.22 -6.18 -11.50
C GLY A 88 -12.16 -7.28 -11.60
N ALA A 89 -12.52 -8.46 -12.12
CA ALA A 89 -11.56 -9.54 -12.35
C ALA A 89 -10.50 -9.15 -13.39
N GLN A 90 -10.91 -8.48 -14.47
CA GLN A 90 -10.02 -8.00 -15.52
C GLN A 90 -9.02 -6.95 -15.00
N ILE A 91 -9.49 -6.00 -14.20
CA ILE A 91 -8.67 -4.95 -13.59
C ILE A 91 -7.64 -5.57 -12.64
N ARG A 92 -8.06 -6.50 -11.77
CA ARG A 92 -7.13 -7.21 -10.87
C ARG A 92 -6.04 -7.93 -11.66
N GLN A 93 -6.39 -8.58 -12.77
CA GLN A 93 -5.41 -9.27 -13.60
C GLN A 93 -4.41 -8.29 -14.20
N TRP A 94 -4.86 -7.13 -14.69
CA TRP A 94 -3.93 -6.10 -15.20
C TRP A 94 -2.95 -5.60 -14.14
N ILE A 95 -3.42 -5.40 -12.90
CA ILE A 95 -2.55 -4.98 -11.80
C ILE A 95 -1.51 -6.07 -11.49
N ILE A 96 -1.92 -7.35 -11.45
CA ILE A 96 -1.03 -8.49 -11.18
C ILE A 96 0.03 -8.67 -12.28
N ASP A 97 -0.38 -8.54 -13.54
CA ASP A 97 0.50 -8.74 -14.69
C ASP A 97 1.47 -7.57 -14.92
N THR A 98 1.23 -6.43 -14.26
CA THR A 98 2.04 -5.23 -14.43
C THR A 98 3.24 -5.28 -13.49
N PRO A 99 4.48 -5.32 -14.01
CA PRO A 99 5.67 -5.30 -13.17
C PRO A 99 5.82 -3.94 -12.47
N PHE A 100 6.47 -3.95 -11.30
CA PHE A 100 6.86 -2.71 -10.64
C PHE A 100 7.88 -1.94 -11.48
N GLN A 101 7.86 -0.62 -11.34
CA GLN A 101 8.91 0.25 -11.85
C GLN A 101 10.21 -0.02 -11.07
N PRO A 102 11.38 0.02 -11.71
CA PRO A 102 12.66 -0.27 -11.05
C PRO A 102 12.88 0.54 -9.76
N GLU A 103 12.43 1.80 -9.73
CA GLU A 103 12.55 2.68 -8.56
C GLU A 103 11.73 2.18 -7.37
N LEU A 104 10.48 1.75 -7.61
CA LEU A 104 9.62 1.19 -6.57
C LEU A 104 10.13 -0.16 -6.11
N GLU A 105 10.52 -1.03 -7.04
CA GLU A 105 11.07 -2.34 -6.71
C GLU A 105 12.33 -2.21 -5.85
N ASN A 106 13.27 -1.34 -6.23
CA ASN A 106 14.49 -1.09 -5.47
C ASN A 106 14.19 -0.54 -4.08
N ALA A 107 13.28 0.44 -3.96
CA ALA A 107 12.91 1.00 -2.66
C ALA A 107 12.34 -0.06 -1.71
N ILE A 108 11.47 -0.96 -2.20
CA ILE A 108 10.91 -2.04 -1.39
C ILE A 108 12.00 -3.07 -1.06
N ARG A 109 12.90 -3.42 -2.01
CA ARG A 109 14.01 -4.36 -1.77
C ARG A 109 14.99 -3.84 -0.72
N GLU A 110 15.34 -2.57 -0.76
CA GLU A 110 16.20 -1.93 0.23
C GLU A 110 15.55 -1.93 1.62
N ALA A 111 14.27 -1.57 1.71
CA ALA A 111 13.53 -1.58 2.96
C ALA A 111 13.37 -3.01 3.52
N TYR A 112 13.11 -3.99 2.64
CA TYR A 112 13.05 -5.41 3.00
C TYR A 112 14.39 -5.91 3.55
N ALA A 113 15.49 -5.64 2.84
CA ALA A 113 16.84 -6.05 3.25
C ALA A 113 17.24 -5.45 4.61
N GLN A 114 16.87 -4.18 4.86
CA GLN A 114 17.07 -3.55 6.16
C GLN A 114 16.22 -4.20 7.26
N LEU A 115 14.98 -4.58 6.96
CA LEU A 115 14.08 -5.21 7.92
C LEU A 115 14.47 -6.65 8.26
N SER A 116 15.04 -7.39 7.30
CA SER A 116 15.52 -8.77 7.49
C SER A 116 16.98 -8.84 7.94
N ALA A 117 17.66 -7.71 8.17
CA ALA A 117 19.09 -7.68 8.46
C ALA A 117 19.47 -8.43 9.74
N ASP A 118 18.57 -8.43 10.73
CA ASP A 118 18.79 -9.07 12.02
C ASP A 118 18.37 -10.55 12.06
N ASP A 119 17.58 -11.01 11.08
CA ASP A 119 17.11 -12.40 10.96
C ASP A 119 16.75 -12.77 9.51
N GLU A 120 17.61 -13.58 8.89
CA GLU A 120 17.39 -14.09 7.53
C GLU A 120 16.16 -15.02 7.41
N ASN A 121 15.67 -15.58 8.52
CA ASN A 121 14.47 -16.41 8.58
C ASN A 121 13.24 -15.64 9.03
N ALA A 122 13.32 -14.30 9.12
CA ALA A 122 12.20 -13.46 9.45
C ALA A 122 11.02 -13.71 8.49
N SER A 123 9.81 -13.71 9.03
CA SER A 123 8.57 -13.80 8.25
C SER A 123 7.81 -12.49 8.33
N PHE A 124 7.20 -12.09 7.23
CA PHE A 124 6.56 -10.79 7.09
C PHE A 124 5.07 -10.93 6.82
N ALA A 125 4.30 -9.95 7.29
CA ALA A 125 2.89 -9.81 6.96
C ALA A 125 2.71 -8.63 6.01
N VAL A 126 2.00 -8.86 4.90
CA VAL A 126 1.62 -7.80 3.97
C VAL A 126 0.15 -7.47 4.20
N ARG A 127 -0.14 -6.23 4.57
CA ARG A 127 -1.47 -5.75 4.91
C ARG A 127 -1.83 -4.53 4.07
N SER A 128 -3.07 -4.50 3.60
CA SER A 128 -3.63 -3.34 2.94
C SER A 128 -3.99 -2.25 3.95
N SER A 129 -3.81 -1.00 3.54
CA SER A 129 -4.13 0.21 4.29
C SER A 129 -4.54 1.28 3.29
N ALA A 130 -5.84 1.53 3.17
CA ALA A 130 -6.36 2.51 2.22
C ALA A 130 -6.54 3.89 2.87
N THR A 131 -6.40 4.95 2.07
CA THR A 131 -6.51 6.35 2.49
C THR A 131 -7.94 6.76 2.86
N ALA A 132 -8.94 6.08 2.32
CA ALA A 132 -10.36 6.42 2.49
C ALA A 132 -11.10 5.59 3.57
N GLU A 133 -10.40 4.77 4.36
CA GLU A 133 -11.03 3.94 5.42
C GLU A 133 -11.66 4.76 6.55
N ASP A 134 -11.26 6.03 6.70
CA ASP A 134 -11.68 6.91 7.80
C ASP A 134 -12.68 8.00 7.36
N MET A 135 -13.28 7.89 6.17
CA MET A 135 -14.41 8.76 5.80
C MET A 135 -15.66 8.37 6.61
N PRO A 136 -16.37 9.33 7.26
CA PRO A 136 -17.54 9.04 8.09
C PRO A 136 -18.64 8.21 7.40
N ASP A 137 -18.72 8.27 6.08
CA ASP A 137 -19.74 7.62 5.25
C ASP A 137 -19.25 6.35 4.50
N ALA A 138 -18.01 5.90 4.70
CA ALA A 138 -17.45 4.78 3.94
C ALA A 138 -16.93 3.65 4.85
N SER A 139 -17.73 2.58 5.00
CA SER A 139 -17.32 1.36 5.69
C SER A 139 -16.87 0.29 4.68
N PHE A 140 -15.59 -0.04 4.66
CA PHE A 140 -14.99 -1.07 3.79
C PHE A 140 -14.59 -2.36 4.54
N ALA A 141 -15.17 -2.60 5.72
CA ALA A 141 -14.87 -3.77 6.54
C ALA A 141 -15.11 -5.07 5.74
N GLY A 142 -14.04 -5.86 5.53
CA GLY A 142 -14.10 -7.15 4.84
C GLY A 142 -13.81 -7.14 3.33
N GLN A 143 -13.49 -5.99 2.72
CA GLN A 143 -13.13 -5.92 1.28
C GLN A 143 -11.62 -5.99 0.99
N GLN A 144 -10.81 -6.14 2.03
CA GLN A 144 -9.36 -6.03 1.94
C GLN A 144 -8.68 -7.38 2.12
N GLU A 145 -7.91 -7.79 1.11
CA GLU A 145 -7.07 -8.97 1.21
C GLU A 145 -5.98 -8.75 2.27
N THR A 146 -5.87 -9.71 3.20
CA THR A 146 -4.77 -9.84 4.13
C THR A 146 -4.03 -11.11 3.75
N PHE A 147 -2.73 -11.01 3.45
CA PHE A 147 -1.89 -12.17 3.17
C PHE A 147 -1.09 -12.52 4.44
N PRO A 148 -1.49 -13.54 5.21
CA PRO A 148 -0.67 -14.01 6.32
C PRO A 148 0.58 -14.73 5.79
N GLN A 149 1.74 -14.39 6.36
CA GLN A 149 3.00 -15.13 6.27
C GLN A 149 3.63 -15.24 4.87
N ARG A 150 4.52 -14.29 4.52
CA ARG A 150 5.46 -14.41 3.41
C ARG A 150 6.89 -14.61 3.90
N SER A 151 7.64 -15.45 3.19
CA SER A 151 9.09 -15.64 3.32
C SER A 151 9.73 -15.31 1.96
N GLY A 152 10.64 -14.35 1.92
CA GLY A 152 11.29 -13.90 0.68
C GLY A 152 10.57 -12.76 -0.06
N PHE A 153 11.25 -12.24 -1.10
CA PHE A 153 10.78 -11.20 -2.00
C PHE A 153 10.32 -11.78 -3.34
#